data_AF-A0A2N6A720-F1
#
_entry.id   AF-A0A2N6A720-F1
#
_cell.length_a   1.000
_cell.length_b   1.000
_cell.length_c   1.000
_cell.angle_alpha   90.00
_cell.angle_beta   90.00
_cell.angle_gamma   90.00
#
_symmetry.space_group_name_H-M   'P 1'
#
loop_
_entity.id
_entity.type
_entity.pdbx_description
1 polymer ?
#
loop_
_entity_poly.entity_id
_entity_poly.type
_entity_poly.pdbx_seq_one_letter_code
_entity_poly.pdbx_strand_id
1 'polypeptide(L)' 'MEIIIEDILELVKKKMREQGAYDRDAFRQFTDETIYYYQERGRITDDDNIEFIEKRIMELWPIVADEFST' A
#
# COMPACT_ATOMS: atom_id res chain seq x y z
N MET A 1 4.08 -13.92 -0.09
CA MET A 1 3.09 -12.94 -0.60
C MET A 1 2.37 -12.22 0.52
N GLU A 2 1.74 -12.88 1.50
CA GLU A 2 1.07 -12.19 2.62
C GLU A 2 2.00 -11.24 3.41
N ILE A 3 3.24 -11.66 3.70
CA ILE A 3 4.26 -10.83 4.36
C ILE A 3 4.56 -9.54 3.58
N ILE A 4 4.59 -9.59 2.24
CA ILE A 4 4.86 -8.41 1.40
C ILE A 4 3.66 -7.46 1.43
N ILE A 5 2.43 -7.98 1.48
CA ILE A 5 1.21 -7.16 1.54
C ILE A 5 1.16 -6.39 2.87
N GLU A 6 1.49 -7.03 3.99
CA GLU A 6 1.58 -6.39 5.30
C GLU A 6 2.65 -5.30 5.32
N ASP A 7 3.85 -5.61 4.84
CA ASP A 7 4.97 -4.66 4.72
C ASP A 7 4.60 -3.42 3.89
N ILE A 8 3.96 -3.61 2.73
CA ILE A 8 3.52 -2.49 1.87
C ILE A 8 2.47 -1.67 2.61
N LEU A 9 1.47 -2.31 3.22
CA LEU A 9 0.40 -1.62 3.93
C LEU A 9 0.93 -0.76 5.09
N GLU A 10 1.89 -1.27 5.86
CA GLU A 10 2.53 -0.51 6.92
C GLU A 10 3.23 0.74 6.38
N LEU A 11 3.98 0.61 5.29
CA LEU A 11 4.67 1.74 4.69
C LEU A 11 3.71 2.78 4.10
N VAL A 12 2.62 2.33 3.48
CA VAL A 12 1.53 3.20 2.99
C VAL A 12 0.91 3.97 4.14
N LYS A 13 0.51 3.30 5.24
CA LYS A 13 -0.03 3.97 6.44
C LYS A 13 0.94 4.98 7.03
N LYS A 14 2.24 4.64 7.05
CA LYS A 14 3.29 5.56 7.49
C LYS A 14 3.35 6.81 6.61
N LYS A 15 3.37 6.67 5.28
CA LYS A 15 3.34 7.80 4.34
C LYS A 15 2.10 8.68 4.53
N MET A 16 0.92 8.08 4.72
CA MET A 16 -0.32 8.82 5.00
C MET A 16 -0.20 9.69 6.25
N ARG A 17 0.36 9.15 7.34
CA ARG A 17 0.62 9.89 8.59
C ARG A 17 1.63 11.02 8.40
N GLU A 18 2.71 10.75 7.69
CA GLU A 18 3.79 11.73 7.45
C GLU A 18 3.34 12.88 6.55
N GLN A 19 2.49 12.61 5.57
CA GLN A 19 2.01 13.61 4.60
C GLN A 19 0.65 14.22 4.98
N GLY A 20 -0.04 13.68 5.99
CA GLY A 20 -1.36 14.15 6.43
C GLY A 20 -2.47 13.95 5.39
N ALA A 21 -2.30 13.00 4.47
CA ALA A 21 -3.23 12.72 3.39
C ALA A 21 -3.97 11.39 3.67
N TYR A 22 -5.24 11.51 4.02
CA TYR A 22 -6.06 10.41 4.56
C TYR A 22 -7.25 10.03 3.69
N ASP A 23 -7.29 10.49 2.43
CA ASP A 23 -8.31 10.10 1.48
C ASP A 23 -7.90 8.85 0.67
N ARG A 24 -8.88 8.31 -0.05
CA ARG A 24 -8.70 7.08 -0.84
C ARG A 24 -7.71 7.26 -1.99
N ASP A 25 -7.63 8.46 -2.56
CA ASP A 25 -6.76 8.75 -3.69
C ASP A 25 -5.30 8.79 -3.22
N ALA A 26 -5.04 9.41 -2.07
CA ALA A 26 -3.75 9.38 -1.39
C ALA A 26 -3.34 7.94 -1.03
N PHE A 27 -4.24 7.14 -0.46
CA PHE A 27 -3.98 5.73 -0.16
C PHE A 27 -3.57 4.94 -1.40
N ARG A 28 -4.27 5.15 -2.53
CA ARG A 28 -3.93 4.52 -3.81
C ARG A 28 -2.55 4.98 -4.29
N GLN A 29 -2.31 6.27 -4.33
CA GLN A 29 -1.05 6.83 -4.78
C GLN A 29 0.13 6.27 -3.97
N PHE A 30 0.02 6.25 -2.65
CA PHE A 30 1.07 5.70 -1.79
C PHE A 30 1.24 4.20 -1.96
N THR A 31 0.17 3.46 -2.27
CA THR A 31 0.23 2.04 -2.60
C THR A 31 1.06 1.82 -3.86
N ASP A 32 0.76 2.55 -4.94
CA ASP A 32 1.47 2.46 -6.22
C ASP A 32 2.95 2.82 -6.06
N GLU A 33 3.24 3.93 -5.38
CA GLU A 33 4.62 4.34 -5.07
C GLU A 33 5.38 3.30 -4.27
N THR A 34 4.70 2.64 -3.32
CA THR A 34 5.35 1.64 -2.46
C THR A 34 5.61 0.35 -3.23
N ILE A 35 4.66 -0.12 -4.04
CA ILE A 35 4.87 -1.27 -4.93
C ILE A 35 6.07 -1.01 -5.84
N TYR A 36 6.12 0.16 -6.48
CA TYR A 36 7.24 0.56 -7.34
C TYR A 36 8.58 0.57 -6.57
N TYR A 37 8.61 1.10 -5.35
CA TYR A 37 9.80 1.06 -4.50
C TYR A 37 10.29 -0.38 -4.22
N TYR A 38 9.37 -1.33 -3.97
CA TYR A 38 9.75 -2.73 -3.76
C TYR A 38 10.22 -3.41 -5.06
N GLN A 39 9.65 -3.04 -6.21
CA GLN A 39 10.11 -3.50 -7.52
C GLN A 39 11.54 -3.02 -7.82
N GLU A 40 11.84 -1.73 -7.64
CA GLU A 40 13.19 -1.20 -7.86
C GLU A 40 14.26 -1.86 -6.97
N ARG A 41 13.85 -2.38 -5.81
CA ARG A 41 14.72 -3.10 -4.87
C ARG A 41 14.83 -4.60 -5.16
N GLY A 42 14.13 -5.11 -6.19
CA GLY A 42 14.09 -6.53 -6.53
C GLY A 42 13.37 -7.38 -5.47
N ARG A 43 12.51 -6.78 -4.66
CA ARG A 43 11.69 -7.49 -3.64
C ARG A 43 10.35 -7.95 -4.17
N ILE A 44 9.87 -7.31 -5.23
CA ILE A 44 8.74 -7.71 -6.06
C ILE A 44 9.29 -7.79 -7.48
N THR A 45 8.99 -8.87 -8.17
CA THR A 45 9.41 -9.11 -9.54
C THR A 45 8.18 -9.11 -10.46
N ASP A 46 8.39 -9.07 -11.77
CA ASP A 46 7.28 -9.17 -12.74
C ASP A 46 6.57 -10.55 -12.68
N ASP A 47 7.21 -11.56 -12.09
CA ASP A 47 6.61 -12.86 -11.77
C ASP A 47 5.67 -12.79 -10.55
N ASP A 48 5.86 -11.80 -9.68
CA ASP A 48 4.93 -11.52 -8.59
C ASP A 48 3.71 -10.82 -9.17
N ASN A 49 2.51 -11.32 -8.84
CA ASN A 49 1.27 -10.78 -9.37
C ASN A 49 0.97 -9.41 -8.75
N ILE A 50 1.53 -8.34 -9.34
CA ILE A 50 1.40 -6.96 -8.87
C ILE A 50 -0.06 -6.52 -8.84
N GLU A 51 -0.84 -6.86 -9.87
CA GLU A 51 -2.27 -6.56 -9.91
C GLU A 51 -3.01 -7.21 -8.73
N PHE A 52 -2.61 -8.44 -8.35
CA PHE A 52 -3.14 -9.09 -7.16
C PHE A 52 -2.73 -8.35 -5.88
N ILE A 53 -1.48 -7.92 -5.76
CA ILE A 53 -1.00 -7.17 -4.58
C ILE A 53 -1.75 -5.84 -4.44
N GLU A 54 -1.82 -5.04 -5.51
CA GLU A 54 -2.56 -3.77 -5.53
C GLU A 54 -4.02 -4.01 -5.13
N LYS A 55 -4.69 -4.98 -5.78
CA LYS A 55 -6.08 -5.31 -5.47
C LYS A 55 -6.27 -5.68 -4.00
N ARG A 56 -5.41 -6.53 -3.44
CA ARG A 56 -5.49 -6.97 -2.04
C ARG A 56 -5.29 -5.81 -1.07
N ILE A 57 -4.38 -4.89 -1.37
CA ILE A 57 -4.15 -3.71 -0.54
C ILE A 57 -5.33 -2.74 -0.63
N MET A 58 -5.89 -2.55 -1.83
CA MET A 58 -7.07 -1.72 -2.05
C MET A 58 -8.34 -2.27 -1.37
N GLU A 59 -8.46 -3.60 -1.23
CA GLU A 59 -9.52 -4.24 -0.44
C GLU A 59 -9.46 -3.86 1.05
N LEU A 60 -8.28 -3.47 1.56
CA LEU A 60 -8.07 -3.09 2.97
C LEU A 60 -8.38 -1.62 3.24
N TRP A 61 -8.63 -0.80 2.19
CA TRP A 61 -8.97 0.62 2.34
C TRP A 61 -10.03 0.92 3.41
N PRO A 62 -11.18 0.19 3.49
CA PRO A 62 -12.20 0.48 4.49
C PRO A 62 -11.68 0.38 5.94
N ILE A 63 -10.74 -0.55 6.19
CA ILE A 63 -10.11 -0.73 7.50
C ILE A 63 -9.16 0.43 7.79
N VAL A 64 -8.36 0.81 6.80
CA VAL A 64 -7.42 1.94 6.92
C VAL A 64 -8.16 3.27 7.14
N ALA A 65 -9.27 3.48 6.42
CA ALA A 65 -10.09 4.67 6.56
C ALA A 65 -10.70 4.80 7.97
N ASP A 66 -11.15 3.68 8.55
CA ASP A 66 -11.65 3.64 9.93
C ASP A 66 -10.55 4.01 10.94
N GLU A 67 -9.33 3.47 10.77
CA GLU A 67 -8.18 3.77 11.63
C GLU A 67 -7.79 5.27 11.63
N PHE A 68 -7.94 5.96 10.50
CA PHE A 68 -7.60 7.39 10.38
C PHE A 68 -8.78 8.35 10.62
N SER A 69 -9.97 7.81 10.86
CA SER A 69 -11.16 8.62 11.18
C SER A 69 -11.31 8.92 12.68
N THR A 70 -10.36 8.44 13.52
CA THR A 70 -10.37 8.56 14.99
C THR A 70 -9.44 9.67 15.49
#